data_AF-A0A2W4S2Z9-F1
#
_entry.id   AF-A0A2W4S2Z9-F1
#
_cell.length_a   1.000
_cell.length_b   1.000
_cell.length_c   1.000
_cell.angle_alpha   90.00
_cell.angle_beta   90.00
_cell.angle_gamma   90.00
#
_symmetry.space_group_name_H-M   'P 1'
#
loop_
_entity.id
_entity.type
_entity.pdbx_description
1 polymer ?
#
loop_
_entity_poly.entity_id
_entity_poly.type
_entity_poly.pdbx_seq_one_letter_code
_entity_poly.pdbx_strand_id
1 'polypeptide(L)' 'MTVAGLDFKRAADLFMGTEEELALALGITVEEIRRFRRVPEEAPRELLARLGRTLVERGRGMTRVGEMLQEQAGE' A
#
# COMPACT_ATOMS: atom_id res chain seq x y z
N MET A 1 7.80 19.13 4.94
CA MET A 1 6.43 18.99 5.47
C MET A 1 6.22 17.50 5.75
N THR A 2 6.44 17.04 6.98
CA THR A 2 5.99 15.71 7.39
C THR A 2 4.47 15.75 7.34
N VAL A 3 3.86 14.93 6.49
CA VAL A 3 2.39 14.74 6.50
C VAL A 3 2.08 14.23 7.91
N ALA A 4 1.56 15.11 8.76
CA ALA A 4 1.45 14.83 10.19
C ALA A 4 0.59 13.58 10.39
N GLY A 5 1.24 12.50 10.81
CA GLY A 5 0.58 11.23 11.10
C GLY A 5 0.47 10.23 9.94
N LEU A 6 1.23 10.32 8.84
CA LEU A 6 1.38 9.20 7.92
C LEU A 6 2.66 8.42 8.26
N ASP A 7 2.51 7.14 8.63
CA ASP A 7 3.59 6.21 8.96
C ASP A 7 3.43 4.88 8.18
N PHE A 8 4.39 3.95 8.33
CA PHE A 8 4.34 2.66 7.66
C PHE A 8 3.05 1.90 7.97
N LYS A 9 2.61 1.89 9.23
CA LYS A 9 1.41 1.16 9.65
C LYS A 9 0.18 1.67 8.93
N ARG A 10 -0.06 2.98 8.98
CA ARG A 10 -1.24 3.58 8.34
C ARG A 10 -1.22 3.42 6.82
N ALA A 11 -0.04 3.52 6.20
CA ALA A 11 0.09 3.27 4.77
C ALA A 11 -0.16 1.78 4.41
N ALA A 12 0.34 0.85 5.23
CA ALA A 12 0.10 -0.58 5.05
C ALA A 12 -1.39 -0.95 5.20
N ASP A 13 -2.10 -0.30 6.14
CA ASP A 13 -3.54 -0.50 6.34
C ASP A 13 -4.37 -0.10 5.10
N LEU A 14 -3.86 0.80 4.26
CA LEU A 14 -4.51 1.23 3.00
C LEU A 14 -4.31 0.27 1.82
N PHE A 15 -3.43 -0.74 1.94
CA PHE A 15 -3.15 -1.65 0.83
C PHE A 15 -4.37 -2.51 0.44
N MET A 16 -5.33 -2.72 1.35
CA MET A 16 -6.56 -3.50 1.09
C MET A 16 -6.24 -4.88 0.47
N GLY A 17 -5.37 -5.65 1.13
CA GLY A 17 -4.93 -7.00 0.77
C GLY A 17 -4.35 -7.73 1.99
N THR A 18 -3.82 -8.94 1.81
CA THR A 18 -3.23 -9.71 2.92
C THR A 18 -1.81 -9.23 3.29
N GLU A 19 -1.29 -9.65 4.46
CA GLU A 19 0.10 -9.35 4.83
C GLU A 19 1.10 -10.01 3.86
N GLU A 20 0.78 -11.19 3.35
CA GLU A 20 1.59 -11.92 2.37
C GLU A 20 1.65 -11.20 1.03
N GLU A 21 0.51 -10.69 0.55
CA GLU A 21 0.45 -9.91 -0.69
C GLU A 21 1.24 -8.60 -0.56
N LEU A 22 1.13 -7.93 0.60
CA LEU A 22 1.88 -6.71 0.87
C LEU A 22 3.39 -7.00 0.97
N ALA A 23 3.77 -8.06 1.67
CA ALA A 23 5.16 -8.50 1.80
C ALA A 23 5.77 -8.79 0.42
N LEU A 24 5.04 -9.52 -0.43
CA LEU A 24 5.43 -9.80 -1.81
C LEU A 24 5.58 -8.51 -2.63
N ALA A 25 4.60 -7.60 -2.57
CA ALA A 25 4.63 -6.34 -3.31
C ALA A 25 5.80 -5.43 -2.89
N LEU A 26 6.17 -5.48 -1.61
CA LEU A 26 7.28 -4.71 -1.06
C LEU A 26 8.63 -5.40 -1.20
N GLY A 27 8.67 -6.70 -1.49
CA GLY A 27 9.90 -7.50 -1.56
C GLY A 27 10.57 -7.64 -0.19
N ILE A 28 9.79 -7.90 0.86
CA ILE A 28 10.22 -8.15 2.24
C ILE A 28 9.44 -9.33 2.82
N THR A 29 9.78 -9.82 4.02
CA THR A 29 9.02 -10.90 4.67
C THR A 29 7.80 -10.40 5.45
N VAL A 30 6.88 -11.29 5.79
CA VAL A 30 5.72 -10.97 6.66
C VAL A 30 6.18 -10.57 8.07
N GLU A 31 7.27 -11.14 8.58
CA GLU A 31 7.87 -10.74 9.85
C GLU A 31 8.35 -9.29 9.81
N GLU A 32 8.94 -8.86 8.70
CA GLU A 32 9.33 -7.46 8.49
C GLU A 32 8.11 -6.53 8.44
N ILE A 33 7.02 -6.93 7.75
CA ILE A 33 5.75 -6.19 7.78
C ILE A 33 5.26 -5.99 9.22
N ARG A 34 5.21 -7.07 10.02
CA ARG A 34 4.74 -7.02 11.41
C ARG A 34 5.66 -6.17 12.29
N ARG A 35 6.97 -6.24 12.07
CA ARG A 35 7.96 -5.41 12.77
C ARG A 35 7.70 -3.93 12.49
N PHE A 36 7.61 -3.53 11.22
CA PHE A 36 7.39 -2.12 10.84
C PHE A 36 5.97 -1.62 11.17
N ARG A 37 4.97 -2.50 11.30
CA ARG A 37 3.65 -2.10 11.85
C ARG A 37 3.69 -1.82 13.36
N ARG A 38 4.56 -2.50 14.11
CA ARG A 38 4.75 -2.29 15.55
C ARG A 38 5.62 -1.07 15.85
N VAL A 39 6.67 -0.87 15.05
CA VAL A 39 7.65 0.21 15.20
C VAL A 39 7.84 0.90 13.84
N PRO A 40 6.90 1.75 13.40
CA PRO A 40 6.91 2.36 12.06
C PRO A 40 8.14 3.20 11.74
N GLU A 41 8.77 3.78 12.75
CA GLU A 41 10.01 4.56 12.64
C GLU A 41 11.23 3.74 12.22
N GLU A 42 11.19 2.41 12.34
CA GLU A 42 12.26 1.53 11.87
C GLU A 42 12.17 1.23 10.37
N ALA A 43 11.06 1.58 9.70
CA ALA A 43 10.89 1.31 8.28
C ALA A 43 11.91 2.11 7.44
N PRO A 44 12.76 1.45 6.64
CA PRO A 44 13.73 2.13 5.79
C PRO A 44 13.06 3.08 4.79
N ARG A 45 13.72 4.20 4.46
CA ARG A 45 13.15 5.20 3.53
C ARG A 45 12.83 4.60 2.16
N GLU A 46 13.66 3.67 1.69
CA GLU A 46 13.48 2.95 0.42
C GLU A 46 12.25 2.03 0.47
N LEU A 47 11.94 1.46 1.64
CA LEU A 47 10.72 0.68 1.85
C LEU A 47 9.48 1.56 1.82
N LEU A 48 9.52 2.73 2.48
CA LEU A 48 8.43 3.71 2.42
C LEU A 48 8.18 4.19 0.99
N ALA A 49 9.25 4.42 0.21
CA ALA A 49 9.13 4.80 -1.19
C ALA A 49 8.51 3.68 -2.06
N ARG A 50 8.86 2.41 -1.80
CA ARG A 50 8.21 1.25 -2.45
C ARG A 50 6.72 1.19 -2.11
N LEU A 51 6.38 1.28 -0.82
CA LEU A 51 5.00 1.29 -0.35
C LEU A 51 4.17 2.40 -0.99
N GLY A 52 4.72 3.61 -1.07
CA GLY A 52 4.08 4.72 -1.77
C GLY A 52 3.79 4.41 -3.24
N ARG A 53 4.76 3.83 -3.97
CA ARG A 53 4.55 3.43 -5.38
C ARG A 53 3.49 2.35 -5.52
N THR A 54 3.56 1.31 -4.70
CA THR A 54 2.59 0.20 -4.67
C THR A 54 1.17 0.72 -4.47
N LEU A 55 0.96 1.63 -3.52
CA LEU A 55 -0.37 2.22 -3.27
C LEU A 55 -0.88 3.05 -4.45
N VAL A 56 -0.02 3.84 -5.08
CA VAL A 56 -0.38 4.65 -6.26
C VAL A 56 -0.77 3.76 -7.44
N GLU A 57 0.01 2.72 -7.73
CA GLU A 57 -0.27 1.78 -8.82
C GLU A 57 -1.58 1.04 -8.60
N ARG A 58 -1.82 0.56 -7.36
CA ARG A 58 -3.08 -0.10 -6.99
C ARG A 58 -4.27 0.85 -7.13
N GLY A 59 -4.16 2.08 -6.65
CA GLY A 59 -5.21 3.09 -6.78
C GLY A 59 -5.58 3.36 -8.24
N ARG A 60 -4.59 3.47 -9.14
CA ARG A 60 -4.82 3.60 -10.59
C ARG A 60 -5.54 2.38 -11.17
N GLY A 61 -5.16 1.18 -10.74
CA GLY A 61 -5.85 -0.05 -11.14
C GLY A 61 -7.31 -0.07 -10.72
N MET A 62 -7.61 0.34 -9.48
CA MET A 62 -8.98 0.43 -8.97
C MET A 62 -9.82 1.46 -9.73
N THR A 63 -9.25 2.64 -10.03
CA THR A 63 -9.91 3.65 -10.86
C THR A 63 -10.30 3.08 -12.21
N ARG A 64 -9.35 2.44 -12.92
CA ARG A 64 -9.62 1.85 -14.24
C ARG A 64 -10.71 0.78 -14.19
N VAL A 65 -10.68 -0.12 -13.21
CA VAL A 65 -11.73 -1.14 -13.04
C VAL A 65 -13.08 -0.49 -12.78
N GLY A 66 -13.13 0.55 -11.94
CA GLY A 66 -14.35 1.30 -11.66
C GLY A 66 -14.92 2.00 -12.90
N GLU A 67 -14.06 2.57 -13.75
CA GLU A 67 -14.45 3.15 -15.04
C GLU A 67 -15.08 2.08 -15.96
N MET A 68 -14.42 0.93 -16.12
CA MET A 68 -14.94 -0.18 -16.95
C MET A 68 -16.31 -0.69 -16.47
N LEU A 69 -16.54 -0.76 -15.17
CA LEU A 69 -17.84 -1.16 -14.61
C LEU A 69 -18.93 -0.11 -14.87
N GLN A 70 -18.59 1.19 -14.84
CA GLN A 70 -19.54 2.26 -15.17
C GLN A 70 -19.91 2.25 -16.65
N GLU A 71 -18.93 2.03 -17.53
CA GLU A 71 -19.17 1.86 -18.97
C GLU A 71 -20.15 0.70 -19.23
N GLN A 72 -19.91 -0.48 -18.63
CA GLN A 72 -20.79 -1.64 -18.75
C GLN A 72 -22.21 -1.42 -18.19
N ALA A 73 -22.37 -0.58 -17.17
CA ALA A 73 -23.68 -0.30 -16.57
C ALA A 73 -24.49 0.76 -17.33
N GLY A 74 -23.83 1.54 -18.19
CA GLY A 74 -24.45 2.56 -19.05
C GLY A 74 -24.81 2.08 -20.45
N GLU A 75 -24.36 0.88 -20.84
CA GLU A 75 -24.79 0.10 -22.01
C GLU A 75 -26.04 -0.73 -21.70
#